data_AF-A0A2D4Q3U8-F1
#
_entry.id   AF-A0A2D4Q3U8-F1
#
_cell.length_a   1.000
_cell.length_b   1.000
_cell.length_c   1.000
_cell.angle_alpha   90.00
_cell.angle_beta   90.00
_cell.angle_gamma   90.00
#
_symmetry.space_group_name_H-M   'P 1'
#
loop_
_entity.id
_entity.type
_entity.pdbx_description
1 polymer ?
#
loop_
_entity_poly.entity_id
_entity_poly.type
_entity_poly.pdbx_seq_one_letter_code
_entity_poly.pdbx_strand_id
1 'polypeptide(L)'
;TKPSKSAALHVDLCKATSPADALQYLLQFARKPVEAESVEGVVRILLEHYYKETDPSVRLKIASLLGLLSKTPGFSPDCILDDVINTLQTEKSHQVLAQLLDTLLVIGKKLQENPAVRVHLVDVACKHLTDSSHGVRNKCLLLIGCLGTVEKAGGPKEVDRQSPKDVQKIIGDHFSDQDPRVRSAAIKAMLQLHER
;
A
#
# COMPACT_ATOMS: atom_id res chain seq x y z
N THR A 1 32.12 1.09 3.76
CA THR A 1 31.28 0.95 4.97
C THR A 1 30.64 -0.42 4.92
N LYS A 2 30.99 -1.35 5.82
CA LYS A 2 30.40 -2.70 5.86
C LYS A 2 28.93 -2.58 6.30
N PRO A 3 27.96 -3.29 5.68
CA PRO A 3 26.61 -3.31 6.20
C PRO A 3 26.63 -3.94 7.60
N SER A 4 26.05 -3.23 8.58
CA SER A 4 25.96 -3.69 9.96
C SER A 4 25.31 -5.08 10.00
N LYS A 5 25.97 -6.03 10.67
CA LYS A 5 25.50 -7.41 10.90
C LYS A 5 24.15 -7.49 11.65
N SER A 6 23.55 -6.36 12.03
CA SER A 6 22.29 -6.27 12.78
C SER A 6 21.03 -6.43 11.91
N ALA A 7 20.99 -5.92 10.67
CA ALA A 7 19.77 -5.99 9.84
C ALA A 7 19.47 -7.42 9.31
N ALA A 8 20.51 -8.23 9.10
CA ALA A 8 20.38 -9.62 8.62
C ALA A 8 19.90 -10.61 9.71
N LEU A 9 19.86 -10.20 10.98
CA LEU A 9 19.51 -11.07 12.11
C LEU A 9 18.00 -11.36 12.22
N HIS A 10 17.15 -10.64 11.48
CA HIS A 10 15.71 -10.68 11.74
C HIS A 10 14.91 -11.57 10.81
N VAL A 11 15.38 -11.87 9.60
CA VAL A 11 14.61 -12.61 8.60
C VAL A 11 15.49 -13.67 7.94
N ASP A 12 15.43 -14.90 8.42
CA ASP A 12 16.19 -16.07 7.96
C ASP A 12 15.75 -16.61 6.57
N LEU A 13 15.24 -15.74 5.69
CA LEU A 13 14.67 -16.14 4.39
C LEU A 13 15.68 -16.85 3.46
N CYS A 14 16.97 -16.57 3.59
CA CYS A 14 18.01 -17.25 2.82
C CYS A 14 18.12 -18.75 3.14
N LYS A 15 17.54 -19.21 4.26
CA LYS A 15 17.52 -20.63 4.66
C LYS A 15 16.28 -21.37 4.17
N ALA A 16 15.30 -20.66 3.60
CA ALA A 16 14.09 -21.30 3.09
C ALA A 16 14.42 -22.12 1.84
N THR A 17 14.07 -23.41 1.86
CA THR A 17 14.21 -24.31 0.72
C THR A 17 12.87 -24.55 0.01
N SER A 18 11.76 -24.09 0.61
CA SER A 18 10.42 -24.15 0.06
C SER A 18 9.60 -22.89 0.40
N PRO A 19 8.52 -22.59 -0.35
CA PRO A 19 7.60 -21.50 -0.02
C PRO A 19 6.94 -21.67 1.36
N ALA A 20 6.70 -22.91 1.81
CA ALA A 20 6.16 -23.20 3.13
C ALA A 20 7.13 -22.78 4.24
N ASP A 21 8.42 -23.08 4.08
CA ASP A 21 9.47 -22.67 5.02
C ASP A 21 9.60 -21.14 5.03
N ALA A 22 9.63 -20.52 3.84
CA ALA A 22 9.68 -19.07 3.72
C ALA A 22 8.52 -18.41 4.47
N LEU A 23 7.30 -18.89 4.26
CA LEU A 23 6.12 -18.40 4.96
C LEU A 23 6.23 -18.58 6.48
N GLN A 24 6.74 -19.72 6.94
CA GLN A 24 6.96 -19.95 8.37
C GLN A 24 7.94 -18.95 8.97
N TYR A 25 9.07 -18.68 8.29
CA TYR A 25 10.03 -17.65 8.73
C TYR A 25 9.40 -16.26 8.77
N LEU A 26 8.62 -15.88 7.75
CA LEU A 26 7.90 -14.60 7.71
C LEU A 26 6.86 -14.47 8.82
N LEU A 27 6.15 -15.55 9.16
CA LEU A 27 5.16 -15.58 10.24
C LEU A 27 5.82 -15.47 11.61
N GLN A 28 6.95 -16.13 11.82
CA GLN A 28 7.74 -15.99 13.05
C GLN A 28 8.30 -14.57 13.18
N PHE A 29 8.82 -14.01 12.09
CA PHE A 29 9.32 -12.65 12.05
C PHE A 29 8.23 -11.62 12.38
N ALA A 30 7.01 -11.80 11.88
CA ALA A 30 5.87 -10.89 12.12
C ALA A 30 5.55 -10.66 13.62
N ARG A 31 6.03 -11.53 14.50
CA ARG A 31 5.82 -11.47 15.96
C ARG A 31 6.97 -10.79 16.71
N LYS A 32 8.07 -10.48 16.04
CA LYS A 32 9.26 -9.88 16.64
C LYS A 32 9.20 -8.35 16.51
N PRO A 33 9.55 -7.59 17.56
CA PRO A 33 9.69 -6.15 17.43
C PRO A 33 10.88 -5.84 16.52
N VAL A 34 10.80 -4.71 15.81
CA VAL A 34 11.85 -4.19 14.93
C VAL A 34 12.10 -2.74 15.32
N GLU A 35 13.37 -2.41 15.56
CA GLU A 35 13.82 -1.04 15.85
C GLU A 35 13.79 -0.19 14.57
N ALA A 36 13.50 1.10 14.69
CA ALA A 36 13.28 2.00 13.56
C ALA A 36 14.47 2.02 12.58
N GLU A 37 15.68 2.08 13.13
CA GLU A 37 16.98 2.06 12.47
C GLU A 37 17.24 0.77 11.65
N SER A 38 16.53 -0.31 11.96
CA SER A 38 16.64 -1.59 11.26
C SER A 38 15.59 -1.77 10.16
N VAL A 39 14.53 -0.96 10.13
CA VAL A 39 13.38 -1.17 9.25
C VAL A 39 13.78 -1.16 7.76
N GLU A 40 14.52 -0.17 7.28
CA GLU A 40 14.91 -0.10 5.87
C GLU A 40 15.75 -1.30 5.44
N GLY A 41 16.67 -1.75 6.30
CA GLY A 41 17.47 -2.94 6.07
C GLY A 41 16.61 -4.20 5.93
N VAL A 42 15.59 -4.33 6.78
CA VAL A 42 14.63 -5.45 6.71
C VAL A 42 13.77 -5.36 5.47
N VAL A 43 13.23 -4.18 5.13
CA VAL A 43 12.42 -3.97 3.92
C VAL A 43 13.20 -4.37 2.68
N ARG A 44 14.47 -3.97 2.57
CA ARG A 44 15.33 -4.36 1.45
C ARG A 44 15.48 -5.88 1.34
N ILE A 45 15.72 -6.59 2.44
CA ILE A 45 15.80 -8.06 2.46
C ILE A 45 14.48 -8.70 2.00
N LEU A 46 13.35 -8.18 2.49
CA LEU A 46 12.02 -8.66 2.12
C LEU A 46 11.74 -8.47 0.62
N LEU A 47 12.07 -7.31 0.06
CA LEU A 47 11.89 -7.01 -1.36
C LEU A 47 12.85 -7.80 -2.26
N GLU A 48 14.11 -7.97 -1.86
CA GLU A 48 15.07 -8.82 -2.57
C GLU A 48 14.55 -10.27 -2.71
N HIS A 49 13.87 -10.78 -1.69
CA HIS A 49 13.21 -12.08 -1.74
C HIS A 49 11.92 -12.04 -2.56
N TYR A 50 11.09 -11.01 -2.39
CA TYR A 50 9.84 -10.81 -3.13
C TYR A 50 10.02 -10.95 -4.64
N TYR A 51 11.03 -10.29 -5.20
CA TYR A 51 11.25 -10.26 -6.65
C TYR A 51 11.73 -11.60 -7.24
N LYS A 52 12.16 -12.55 -6.40
CA LYS A 52 12.56 -13.90 -6.80
C LYS A 52 11.49 -14.94 -6.49
N GLU A 53 10.51 -14.59 -5.68
CA GLU A 53 9.48 -15.50 -5.22
C GLU A 53 8.35 -15.64 -6.24
N THR A 54 7.97 -16.89 -6.50
CA THR A 54 6.88 -17.24 -7.42
C THR A 54 5.58 -17.51 -6.67
N ASP A 55 5.66 -18.00 -5.42
CA ASP A 55 4.50 -18.29 -4.60
C ASP A 55 3.78 -16.98 -4.17
N PRO A 56 2.51 -16.81 -4.55
CA PRO A 56 1.76 -15.59 -4.23
C PRO A 56 1.46 -15.45 -2.73
N SER A 57 1.43 -16.54 -1.95
CA SER A 57 1.16 -16.48 -0.51
C SER A 57 2.35 -15.90 0.25
N VAL A 58 3.57 -16.27 -0.15
CA VAL A 58 4.81 -15.69 0.39
C VAL A 58 4.91 -14.21 0.02
N ARG A 59 4.67 -13.85 -1.26
CA ARG A 59 4.65 -12.44 -1.70
C ARG A 59 3.59 -11.61 -0.98
N LEU A 60 2.39 -12.16 -0.79
CA LEU A 60 1.32 -11.53 -0.01
C LEU A 60 1.76 -11.28 1.43
N LYS A 61 2.42 -12.26 2.07
CA LYS A 61 2.90 -12.09 3.43
C LYS A 61 3.99 -11.02 3.52
N ILE A 62 4.90 -10.96 2.55
CA ILE A 62 5.89 -9.88 2.46
C ILE A 62 5.20 -8.52 2.32
N ALA A 63 4.27 -8.37 1.37
CA ALA A 63 3.52 -7.13 1.18
C ALA A 63 2.82 -6.65 2.46
N SER A 64 2.24 -7.58 3.22
CA SER A 64 1.64 -7.30 4.54
C SER A 64 2.67 -6.83 5.57
N LEU A 65 3.86 -7.44 5.59
CA LEU A 65 4.95 -7.05 6.50
C LEU A 65 5.49 -5.66 6.20
N LEU A 66 5.56 -5.24 4.93
CA LEU A 66 5.93 -3.86 4.57
C LEU A 66 4.97 -2.85 5.23
N GLY A 67 3.66 -3.15 5.20
CA GLY A 67 2.65 -2.34 5.90
C GLY A 67 2.82 -2.36 7.41
N LEU A 68 3.15 -3.50 8.01
CA LEU A 68 3.44 -3.60 9.44
C LEU A 68 4.67 -2.76 9.83
N LEU A 69 5.76 -2.87 9.07
CA LEU A 69 7.02 -2.18 9.32
C LEU A 69 6.90 -0.66 9.15
N SER A 70 6.06 -0.20 8.21
CA SER A 70 5.73 1.23 8.08
C SER A 70 5.10 1.81 9.36
N LYS A 71 4.54 0.96 10.24
CA LYS A 71 3.95 1.36 11.51
C LYS A 71 4.95 1.52 12.64
N THR A 72 6.19 1.05 12.50
CA THR A 72 7.22 1.10 13.54
C THR A 72 7.40 2.52 14.12
N PRO A 73 7.33 2.71 15.45
CA PRO A 73 7.56 4.01 16.08
C PRO A 73 8.95 4.55 15.75
N GLY A 74 9.04 5.84 15.42
CA GLY A 74 10.31 6.49 15.04
C GLY A 74 10.77 6.23 13.60
N PHE A 75 10.11 5.33 12.86
CA PHE A 75 10.40 5.11 11.44
C PHE A 75 9.58 6.04 10.53
N SER A 76 10.23 6.65 9.55
CA SER A 76 9.58 7.46 8.51
C SER A 76 9.10 6.56 7.37
N PRO A 77 7.78 6.39 7.15
CA PRO A 77 7.26 5.49 6.12
C PRO A 77 7.45 6.01 4.69
N ASP A 78 7.87 7.28 4.53
CA ASP A 78 8.21 7.88 3.25
C ASP A 78 9.40 7.16 2.58
N CYS A 79 10.36 6.68 3.39
CA CYS A 79 11.57 5.99 2.91
C CYS A 79 11.30 4.73 2.08
N ILE A 80 10.11 4.13 2.20
CA ILE A 80 9.76 2.86 1.53
C ILE A 80 8.57 3.01 0.57
N LEU A 81 8.04 4.23 0.42
CA LEU A 81 6.82 4.47 -0.36
C LEU A 81 7.00 4.06 -1.82
N ASP A 82 8.05 4.56 -2.47
CA ASP A 82 8.34 4.29 -3.87
C ASP A 82 8.62 2.81 -4.12
N ASP A 83 9.30 2.14 -3.19
CA ASP A 83 9.53 0.69 -3.26
C ASP A 83 8.22 -0.10 -3.31
N VAL A 84 7.24 0.27 -2.47
CA VAL A 84 5.92 -0.39 -2.45
C VAL A 84 5.15 -0.09 -3.74
N ILE A 85 5.22 1.15 -4.25
CA ILE A 85 4.57 1.53 -5.51
C ILE A 85 5.17 0.77 -6.70
N ASN A 86 6.49 0.67 -6.78
CA ASN A 86 7.19 -0.08 -7.82
C ASN A 86 6.84 -1.58 -7.74
N THR A 87 6.77 -2.13 -6.52
CA THR A 87 6.33 -3.51 -6.29
C THR A 87 4.91 -3.73 -6.80
N LEU A 88 3.97 -2.82 -6.50
CA LEU A 88 2.58 -2.86 -6.98
C LEU A 88 2.50 -2.88 -8.51
N GLN A 89 3.30 -2.07 -9.20
CA GLN A 89 3.27 -1.96 -10.66
C GLN A 89 3.69 -3.24 -11.40
N THR A 90 4.46 -4.11 -10.74
CA THR A 90 4.97 -5.36 -11.35
C THR A 90 4.17 -6.60 -10.92
N GLU A 91 3.26 -6.46 -9.96
CA GLU A 91 2.50 -7.57 -9.41
C GLU A 91 1.32 -7.99 -10.31
N LYS A 92 1.05 -9.30 -10.35
CA LYS A 92 0.00 -9.91 -11.19
C LYS A 92 -1.10 -10.60 -10.39
N SER A 93 -0.81 -11.05 -9.17
CA SER A 93 -1.79 -11.68 -8.29
C SER A 93 -2.72 -10.63 -7.69
N HIS A 94 -4.02 -10.74 -7.96
CA HIS A 94 -5.02 -9.82 -7.40
C HIS A 94 -5.02 -9.79 -5.86
N GLN A 95 -4.72 -10.91 -5.21
CA GLN A 95 -4.62 -10.96 -3.74
C GLN A 95 -3.43 -10.14 -3.25
N VAL A 96 -2.29 -10.24 -3.93
CA VAL A 96 -1.08 -9.49 -3.58
C VAL A 96 -1.25 -8.01 -3.93
N LEU A 97 -1.85 -7.67 -5.07
CA LEU A 97 -2.22 -6.29 -5.44
C LEU A 97 -3.11 -5.64 -4.37
N ALA A 98 -4.16 -6.33 -3.93
CA ALA A 98 -5.03 -5.84 -2.87
C ALA A 98 -4.27 -5.62 -1.55
N GLN A 99 -3.33 -6.50 -1.22
CA GLN A 99 -2.49 -6.33 -0.02
C GLN A 99 -1.50 -5.17 -0.15
N LEU A 100 -0.90 -4.95 -1.32
CA LEU A 100 0.00 -3.81 -1.57
C LEU A 100 -0.77 -2.48 -1.53
N LEU A 101 -1.97 -2.42 -2.08
CA LEU A 101 -2.86 -1.25 -1.96
C LEU A 101 -3.24 -0.98 -0.50
N ASP A 102 -3.48 -2.02 0.30
CA ASP A 102 -3.69 -1.89 1.75
C ASP A 102 -2.45 -1.36 2.47
N THR A 103 -1.26 -1.83 2.08
CA THR A 103 0.02 -1.32 2.58
C THR A 103 0.22 0.15 2.24
N LEU A 104 -0.08 0.57 1.00
CA LEU A 104 -0.05 1.98 0.60
C LEU A 104 -1.06 2.84 1.35
N LEU A 105 -2.26 2.31 1.65
CA LEU A 105 -3.24 3.00 2.49
C LEU A 105 -2.70 3.21 3.91
N VAL A 106 -2.04 2.20 4.50
CA VAL A 106 -1.40 2.32 5.81
C VAL A 106 -0.32 3.41 5.81
N ILE A 107 0.56 3.41 4.80
CA ILE A 107 1.61 4.42 4.66
C ILE A 107 1.00 5.81 4.44
N GLY A 108 0.05 5.93 3.51
CA GLY A 108 -0.61 7.18 3.16
C GLY A 108 -1.34 7.84 4.33
N LYS A 109 -1.94 7.06 5.25
CA LYS A 109 -2.53 7.60 6.48
C LYS A 109 -1.53 8.33 7.37
N LYS A 110 -0.27 7.86 7.42
CA LYS A 110 0.80 8.51 8.17
C LYS A 110 1.38 9.72 7.45
N LEU A 111 1.32 9.72 6.11
CA LEU A 111 1.85 10.78 5.26
C LEU A 111 0.76 11.73 4.75
N GLN A 112 -0.43 11.71 5.37
CA GLN A 112 -1.60 12.43 4.86
C GLN A 112 -1.40 13.94 4.84
N GLU A 113 -0.48 14.50 5.62
CA GLU A 113 -0.19 15.94 5.62
C GLU A 113 0.57 16.39 4.35
N ASN A 114 1.20 15.46 3.63
CA ASN A 114 1.94 15.75 2.40
C ASN A 114 1.00 15.71 1.17
N PRO A 115 0.65 16.86 0.56
CA PRO A 115 -0.30 16.90 -0.55
C PRO A 115 0.21 16.15 -1.79
N ALA A 116 1.52 16.17 -2.06
CA ALA A 116 2.11 15.48 -3.21
C ALA A 116 1.95 13.96 -3.07
N VAL A 117 2.19 13.42 -1.87
CA VAL A 117 1.98 12.00 -1.57
C VAL A 117 0.51 11.62 -1.71
N ARG A 118 -0.42 12.46 -1.22
CA ARG A 118 -1.86 12.21 -1.38
C ARG A 118 -2.27 12.09 -2.85
N VAL A 119 -1.90 13.09 -3.66
CA VAL A 119 -2.21 13.11 -5.10
C VAL A 119 -1.61 11.88 -5.78
N HIS A 120 -0.35 11.57 -5.51
CA HIS A 120 0.33 10.43 -6.12
C HIS A 120 -0.35 9.09 -5.76
N LEU A 121 -0.69 8.88 -4.50
CA LEU A 121 -1.36 7.66 -4.05
C LEU A 121 -2.78 7.51 -4.63
N VAL A 122 -3.52 8.61 -4.74
CA VAL A 122 -4.83 8.62 -5.43
C VAL A 122 -4.66 8.24 -6.90
N ASP A 123 -3.63 8.77 -7.58
CA ASP A 123 -3.34 8.42 -8.96
C ASP A 123 -3.00 6.94 -9.15
N VAL A 124 -2.18 6.38 -8.25
CA VAL A 124 -1.85 4.96 -8.22
C VAL A 124 -3.12 4.12 -8.04
N ALA A 125 -3.97 4.44 -7.06
CA ALA A 125 -5.21 3.71 -6.83
C ALA A 125 -6.18 3.77 -8.03
N CYS A 126 -6.30 4.93 -8.69
CA CYS A 126 -7.16 5.08 -9.86
C CYS A 126 -6.80 4.13 -11.00
N LYS A 127 -5.50 3.83 -11.20
CA LYS A 127 -5.03 2.90 -12.25
C LYS A 127 -5.49 1.46 -12.05
N HIS A 128 -6.03 1.12 -10.87
CA HIS A 128 -6.43 -0.25 -10.53
C HIS A 128 -7.93 -0.37 -10.22
N LEU A 129 -8.71 0.71 -10.41
CA LEU A 129 -10.17 0.69 -10.20
C LEU A 129 -10.92 -0.20 -11.18
N THR A 130 -10.35 -0.52 -12.33
CA THR A 130 -10.98 -1.40 -13.34
C THR A 130 -10.52 -2.86 -13.22
N ASP A 131 -9.80 -3.21 -12.15
CA ASP A 131 -9.34 -4.59 -11.92
C ASP A 131 -10.53 -5.55 -11.80
N SER A 132 -10.39 -6.77 -12.33
CA SER A 132 -11.45 -7.78 -12.32
C SER A 132 -11.79 -8.25 -10.90
N SER A 133 -10.83 -8.20 -9.97
CA SER A 133 -11.02 -8.52 -8.57
C SER A 133 -11.67 -7.37 -7.81
N HIS A 134 -12.84 -7.66 -7.24
CA HIS A 134 -13.50 -6.77 -6.27
C HIS A 134 -12.59 -6.40 -5.09
N GLY A 135 -11.66 -7.29 -4.69
CA GLY A 135 -10.72 -7.01 -3.60
C GLY A 135 -9.77 -5.85 -3.92
N VAL A 136 -9.31 -5.77 -5.17
CA VAL A 136 -8.44 -4.68 -5.64
C VAL A 136 -9.24 -3.38 -5.72
N ARG A 137 -10.41 -3.41 -6.39
CA ARG A 137 -11.31 -2.24 -6.49
C ARG A 137 -11.70 -1.68 -5.13
N ASN A 138 -12.03 -2.56 -4.17
CA ASN A 138 -12.33 -2.17 -2.79
C ASN A 138 -11.18 -1.40 -2.14
N LYS A 139 -9.94 -1.90 -2.28
CA LYS A 139 -8.76 -1.25 -1.67
C LYS A 139 -8.45 0.08 -2.33
N CYS A 140 -8.62 0.19 -3.65
CA CYS A 140 -8.54 1.46 -4.35
C CYS A 140 -9.54 2.48 -3.83
N LEU A 141 -10.82 2.12 -3.69
CA LEU A 141 -11.86 3.02 -3.20
C LEU A 141 -11.59 3.49 -1.76
N LEU A 142 -11.17 2.57 -0.88
CA LEU A 142 -10.78 2.93 0.49
C LEU A 142 -9.59 3.91 0.52
N LEU A 143 -8.60 3.70 -0.35
CA LEU A 143 -7.45 4.59 -0.45
C LEU A 143 -7.86 5.97 -0.96
N ILE A 144 -8.68 6.04 -2.01
CA ILE A 144 -9.18 7.29 -2.57
C ILE A 144 -10.06 8.03 -1.56
N GLY A 145 -10.98 7.36 -0.87
CA GLY A 145 -11.80 7.99 0.17
C GLY A 145 -10.96 8.50 1.34
N CYS A 146 -9.85 7.83 1.66
CA CYS A 146 -8.97 8.21 2.75
C CYS A 146 -7.98 9.34 2.42
N LEU A 147 -7.55 9.46 1.16
CA LEU A 147 -6.48 10.39 0.77
C LEU A 147 -6.93 11.46 -0.22
N GLY A 148 -8.07 11.26 -0.88
CA GLY A 148 -8.68 12.21 -1.78
C GLY A 148 -9.04 13.51 -1.09
N THR A 149 -9.06 14.59 -1.88
CA THR A 149 -9.47 15.93 -1.45
C THR A 149 -10.63 16.37 -2.33
N VAL A 150 -11.64 16.97 -1.71
CA VAL A 150 -12.74 17.62 -2.46
C VAL A 150 -12.30 19.03 -2.82
N GLU A 151 -12.39 19.42 -4.08
CA GLU A 151 -12.26 20.83 -4.44
C GLU A 151 -13.44 21.60 -3.83
N LYS A 152 -13.14 22.61 -3.00
CA LYS A 152 -14.14 23.63 -2.69
C LYS A 152 -14.29 24.51 -3.92
N ALA A 153 -15.49 24.50 -4.52
CA ALA A 153 -15.83 25.42 -5.58
C ALA A 153 -15.57 26.87 -5.11
N GLY A 154 -14.49 27.49 -5.59
CA GLY A 154 -14.14 28.88 -5.25
C GLY A 154 -12.68 29.16 -4.86
N GLY A 155 -11.78 28.16 -4.82
CA GLY A 155 -10.34 28.42 -4.62
C GLY A 155 -9.68 29.13 -5.81
N PRO A 156 -8.62 29.93 -5.62
CA PRO A 156 -7.88 30.53 -6.72
C PRO A 156 -7.38 29.43 -7.64
N LYS A 157 -7.69 29.53 -8.94
CA LYS A 157 -7.15 28.62 -9.95
C LYS A 157 -5.65 28.85 -10.03
N GLU A 158 -4.87 28.10 -9.26
CA GLU A 158 -3.43 28.01 -9.52
C GLU A 158 -3.25 27.25 -10.83
N VAL A 159 -2.85 28.03 -11.83
CA VAL A 159 -2.48 27.58 -13.16
C VAL A 159 -1.25 26.68 -13.00
N ASP A 160 -1.30 25.50 -13.61
CA ASP A 160 -0.16 24.59 -13.91
C ASP A 160 0.06 23.34 -13.03
N ARG A 161 -0.95 22.88 -12.29
CA ARG A 161 -0.97 21.50 -11.75
C ARG A 161 -2.11 20.73 -12.39
N GLN A 162 -1.86 19.48 -12.80
CA GLN A 162 -2.89 18.55 -13.29
C GLN A 162 -4.14 18.71 -12.43
N SER A 163 -5.28 19.04 -13.08
CA SER A 163 -6.54 19.26 -12.38
C SER A 163 -6.78 18.09 -11.41
N PRO A 164 -7.02 18.35 -10.12
CA PRO A 164 -7.30 17.30 -9.16
C PRO A 164 -8.40 16.41 -9.73
N LYS A 165 -8.14 15.10 -9.79
CA LYS A 165 -9.16 14.15 -10.22
C LYS A 165 -10.40 14.36 -9.37
N ASP A 166 -11.57 14.42 -10.00
CA ASP A 166 -12.84 14.51 -9.29
C ASP A 166 -13.10 13.20 -8.53
N VAL A 167 -12.56 13.13 -7.31
CA VAL A 167 -12.62 11.95 -6.46
C VAL A 167 -14.06 11.61 -6.07
N GLN A 168 -14.95 12.60 -5.98
CA GLN A 168 -16.36 12.36 -5.69
C GLN A 168 -17.03 11.65 -6.86
N LYS A 169 -16.82 12.14 -8.08
CA LYS A 169 -17.31 11.46 -9.28
C LYS A 169 -16.73 10.05 -9.41
N ILE A 170 -15.42 9.88 -9.21
CA ILE A 170 -14.77 8.56 -9.30
C ILE A 170 -15.37 7.55 -8.31
N ILE A 171 -15.58 7.96 -7.05
CA ILE A 171 -16.23 7.09 -6.06
C ILE A 171 -17.69 6.84 -6.43
N GLY A 172 -18.42 7.88 -6.87
CA GLY A 172 -19.83 7.81 -7.25
C GLY A 172 -20.10 6.86 -8.42
N ASP A 173 -19.19 6.81 -9.41
CA ASP A 173 -19.27 5.90 -10.55
C ASP A 173 -19.30 4.41 -10.11
N HIS A 174 -18.87 4.09 -8.87
CA HIS A 174 -18.87 2.73 -8.30
C HIS A 174 -20.10 2.41 -7.44
N PHE A 175 -21.07 3.33 -7.27
CA PHE A 175 -22.32 3.04 -6.55
C PHE A 175 -23.21 2.02 -7.27
N SER A 176 -23.01 1.84 -8.57
CA SER A 176 -23.68 0.84 -9.40
C SER A 176 -22.77 -0.32 -9.83
N ASP A 177 -21.64 -0.56 -9.15
CA ASP A 177 -20.77 -1.70 -9.44
C ASP A 177 -21.56 -3.03 -9.30
N GLN A 178 -21.25 -3.99 -10.17
CA GLN A 178 -21.90 -5.30 -10.20
C GLN A 178 -21.69 -6.07 -8.89
N ASP A 179 -20.54 -5.87 -8.23
CA ASP A 179 -20.25 -6.51 -6.96
C ASP A 179 -20.77 -5.65 -5.78
N PRO A 180 -21.69 -6.19 -4.95
CA PRO A 180 -22.21 -5.45 -3.79
C PRO A 180 -21.13 -5.03 -2.78
N ARG A 181 -20.00 -5.73 -2.71
CA ARG A 181 -18.89 -5.38 -1.82
C ARG A 181 -18.19 -4.10 -2.29
N VAL A 182 -18.10 -3.89 -3.61
CA VAL A 182 -17.54 -2.67 -4.20
C VAL A 182 -18.47 -1.49 -4.00
N ARG A 183 -19.78 -1.69 -4.17
CA ARG A 183 -20.78 -0.66 -3.83
C ARG A 183 -20.68 -0.23 -2.36
N SER A 184 -20.55 -1.19 -1.44
CA SER A 184 -20.35 -0.89 -0.01
C SER A 184 -19.03 -0.13 0.24
N ALA A 185 -17.94 -0.51 -0.43
CA ALA A 185 -16.66 0.20 -0.31
C ALA A 185 -16.73 1.63 -0.83
N ALA A 186 -17.43 1.86 -1.95
CA ALA A 186 -17.64 3.19 -2.51
C ALA A 186 -18.44 4.09 -1.55
N ILE A 187 -19.53 3.58 -0.97
CA ILE A 187 -20.33 4.35 0.00
C ILE A 187 -19.48 4.71 1.24
N LYS A 188 -18.70 3.76 1.76
CA LYS A 188 -17.77 4.01 2.88
C LYS A 188 -16.71 5.05 2.53
N ALA A 189 -16.16 4.98 1.31
CA ALA A 189 -15.17 5.94 0.83
C ALA A 189 -15.77 7.35 0.71
N MET A 190 -17.01 7.47 0.22
CA MET A 190 -17.72 8.75 0.12
C MET A 190 -18.01 9.33 1.52
N LEU A 191 -18.44 8.50 2.47
CA LEU A 191 -18.66 8.92 3.85
C LEU A 191 -17.35 9.42 4.48
N GLN A 192 -16.27 8.67 4.32
CA GLN A 192 -14.96 9.07 4.85
C GLN A 192 -14.47 10.38 4.24
N LEU A 193 -14.74 10.62 2.95
CA LEU A 193 -14.39 11.88 2.29
C LEU A 193 -15.21 13.05 2.83
N HIS A 194 -16.45 12.81 3.26
CA HIS A 194 -17.33 13.83 3.85
C HIS A 194 -16.97 14.19 5.29
N GLU A 195 -16.48 13.22 6.08
CA GLU A 195 -16.13 13.41 7.50
C GLU A 195 -14.83 14.21 7.72
N ARG A 196 -14.08 14.55 6.66
CA ARG A 196 -12.80 15.28 6.72
C ARG A 196 -12.98 16.77 6.41
#